data_AF-A0A843FT23-F1
#
_entry.id   AF-A0A843FT23-F1
#
_cell.length_a   1.000
_cell.length_b   1.000
_cell.length_c   1.000
_cell.angle_alpha   90.00
_cell.angle_beta   90.00
_cell.angle_gamma   90.00
#
_symmetry.space_group_name_H-M   'P 1'
#
loop_
_entity.id
_entity.type
_entity.pdbx_description
1 polymer ?
#
loop_
_entity_poly.entity_id
_entity_poly.type
_entity_poly.pdbx_seq_one_letter_code
_entity_poly.pdbx_strand_id
1 'polypeptide(L)'
;HPFIDGNGRMSRLLTTLLLYQEGYDIGRFVSMESKINSSKDQYYDSLAQSEEGWWDNESDYHPFISYFLDQLFLCYRELDLSIKDSFRNKRTSGRIDEFLRMCILPISKRELCDLFPELSETTVERTLKRLLDSGIIETVGSSKSTRYVGKN
;
A
#
# COMPACT_ATOMS: atom_id res chain seq x y z
N HIS A 1 29.59 -1.67 -4.30
CA HIS A 1 29.04 -1.82 -5.67
C HIS A 1 29.87 -2.82 -6.49
N PRO A 2 29.30 -3.94 -6.99
CA PRO A 2 30.05 -4.98 -7.70
C PRO A 2 30.22 -4.79 -9.22
N PHE A 3 29.41 -3.95 -9.88
CA PHE A 3 29.50 -3.69 -11.33
C PHE A 3 30.03 -2.28 -11.62
N ILE A 4 30.59 -2.09 -12.83
CA ILE A 4 31.09 -0.77 -13.29
C ILE A 4 29.93 0.24 -13.44
N ASP A 5 28.79 -0.20 -13.94
CA ASP A 5 27.55 0.58 -14.05
C ASP A 5 26.34 -0.35 -13.84
N GLY A 6 25.16 0.22 -13.60
CA GLY A 6 23.90 -0.51 -13.55
C GLY A 6 23.55 -1.09 -12.18
N ASN A 7 24.37 -0.85 -11.14
CA ASN A 7 24.12 -1.36 -9.79
C ASN A 7 22.72 -1.00 -9.26
N GLY A 8 22.25 0.23 -9.49
CA GLY A 8 20.90 0.65 -9.08
C GLY A 8 19.79 -0.11 -9.81
N ARG A 9 19.95 -0.35 -11.12
CA ARG A 9 18.98 -1.13 -11.93
C ARG A 9 18.95 -2.59 -11.48
N MET A 10 20.13 -3.19 -11.27
CA MET A 10 20.26 -4.56 -10.77
C MET A 10 19.65 -4.72 -9.37
N SER A 11 19.90 -3.75 -8.47
CA SER A 11 19.32 -3.76 -7.13
C SER A 11 17.79 -3.76 -7.19
N ARG A 12 17.19 -2.83 -7.96
CA ARG A 12 15.72 -2.79 -8.11
C ARG A 12 15.15 -4.06 -8.72
N LEU A 13 15.81 -4.62 -9.74
CA LEU A 13 15.38 -5.88 -10.35
C LEU A 13 15.40 -7.05 -9.34
N LEU A 14 16.46 -7.15 -8.54
CA LEU A 14 16.58 -8.16 -7.48
C LEU A 14 15.50 -7.98 -6.42
N THR A 15 15.24 -6.74 -5.99
CA THR A 15 14.17 -6.43 -5.04
C THR A 15 12.80 -6.88 -5.57
N THR A 16 12.48 -6.59 -6.83
CA THR A 16 11.22 -7.06 -7.44
C THR A 16 11.16 -8.59 -7.53
N LEU A 17 12.26 -9.25 -7.89
CA LEU A 17 12.33 -10.71 -7.93
C LEU A 17 12.08 -11.33 -6.55
N LEU A 18 12.72 -10.80 -5.50
CA LEU A 18 12.54 -11.28 -4.13
C LEU A 18 11.11 -11.10 -3.64
N LEU A 19 10.48 -9.96 -3.93
CA LEU A 19 9.05 -9.76 -3.64
C LEU A 19 8.19 -10.85 -4.29
N TYR A 20 8.43 -11.18 -5.56
CA TYR A 20 7.70 -12.25 -6.24
C TYR A 20 7.95 -13.63 -5.65
N GLN A 21 9.19 -13.94 -5.24
CA GLN A 21 9.51 -15.21 -4.62
C GLN A 21 8.80 -15.39 -3.27
N GLU A 22 8.62 -14.30 -2.53
CA GLU A 22 7.89 -14.28 -1.26
C GLU A 22 6.37 -14.07 -1.42
N GLY A 23 5.86 -14.13 -2.66
CA GLY A 23 4.42 -14.07 -2.94
C GLY A 23 3.82 -12.65 -3.01
N TYR A 24 4.63 -11.60 -2.94
CA TYR A 24 4.20 -10.22 -3.13
C TYR A 24 4.23 -9.86 -4.62
N ASP A 25 3.09 -9.93 -5.28
CA ASP A 25 2.96 -9.74 -6.73
C ASP A 25 2.59 -8.31 -7.17
N ILE A 26 2.64 -7.34 -6.26
CA ILE A 26 2.28 -5.93 -6.51
C ILE A 26 2.98 -5.30 -7.70
N GLY A 27 4.23 -5.71 -7.98
CA GLY A 27 5.00 -5.24 -9.14
C GLY A 27 4.37 -5.55 -10.50
N ARG A 28 3.38 -6.46 -10.56
CA ARG A 28 2.60 -6.77 -11.78
C ARG A 28 1.55 -5.71 -12.08
N PHE A 29 1.10 -4.98 -11.05
CA PHE A 29 0.00 -4.02 -11.14
C PHE A 29 0.49 -2.58 -11.06
N VAL A 30 1.47 -2.31 -10.20
CA VAL A 30 1.99 -0.97 -9.94
C VAL A 30 3.51 -0.95 -10.04
N SER A 31 4.05 0.06 -10.74
CA SER A 31 5.49 0.21 -10.91
C SER A 31 6.15 0.82 -9.67
N MET A 32 6.78 -0.01 -8.85
CA MET A 32 7.58 0.44 -7.71
C MET A 32 8.78 1.31 -8.15
N GLU A 33 9.36 1.06 -9.32
CA GLU A 33 10.41 1.91 -9.87
C GLU A 33 9.91 3.33 -10.14
N SER A 34 8.68 3.50 -10.63
CA SER A 34 8.07 4.82 -10.82
C SER A 34 7.94 5.57 -9.49
N LYS A 35 7.53 4.87 -8.42
CA LYS A 35 7.46 5.43 -7.05
C LYS A 35 8.82 5.89 -6.54
N ILE A 36 9.84 5.05 -6.69
CA ILE A 36 11.21 5.40 -6.31
C ILE A 36 11.72 6.59 -7.12
N ASN A 37 11.47 6.62 -8.43
CA ASN A 37 11.89 7.72 -9.29
C ASN A 37 11.18 9.04 -8.93
N SER A 38 9.90 8.99 -8.53
CA SER A 38 9.16 10.18 -8.08
C SER A 38 9.62 10.70 -6.71
N SER A 39 10.30 9.87 -5.91
CA SER A 39 10.84 10.17 -4.58
C SER A 39 12.37 10.02 -4.55
N LYS A 40 13.04 10.33 -5.67
CA LYS A 40 14.46 10.04 -5.89
C LYS A 40 15.38 10.62 -4.81
N ASP A 41 15.10 11.84 -4.35
CA ASP A 41 15.90 12.48 -3.30
C ASP A 41 15.79 11.70 -1.99
N GLN A 42 14.58 11.35 -1.56
CA GLN A 42 14.34 10.54 -0.37
C GLN A 42 15.00 9.14 -0.45
N TYR A 43 15.00 8.54 -1.64
CA TYR A 43 15.71 7.29 -1.88
C TYR A 43 17.21 7.42 -1.60
N TYR A 44 17.87 8.45 -2.15
CA TYR A 44 19.30 8.65 -1.93
C TYR A 44 19.62 9.10 -0.51
N ASP A 45 18.76 9.94 0.10
CA ASP A 45 18.91 10.36 1.49
C ASP A 45 18.82 9.18 2.45
N SER A 46 17.85 8.28 2.25
CA SER A 46 17.70 7.09 3.09
C SER A 46 18.85 6.10 2.92
N LEU A 47 19.40 5.96 1.71
CA LEU A 47 20.61 5.18 1.46
C LEU A 47 21.83 5.79 2.16
N ALA A 48 22.06 7.10 2.00
CA ALA A 48 23.19 7.79 2.60
C ALA A 48 23.17 7.69 4.13
N GLN A 49 21.99 7.86 4.75
CA GLN A 49 21.81 7.65 6.19
C GLN A 49 22.08 6.21 6.60
N SER A 50 21.72 5.23 5.77
CA SER A 50 21.96 3.82 6.06
C SER A 50 23.41 3.37 5.84
N GLU A 51 24.23 4.20 5.21
CA GLU A 51 25.66 3.97 4.99
C GLU A 51 26.55 4.73 6.01
N GLU A 52 25.97 5.62 6.81
CA GLU A 52 26.69 6.30 7.89
C GLU A 52 27.24 5.28 8.89
N GLY A 53 28.49 5.45 9.35
CA GLY A 53 29.12 4.51 10.28
C GLY A 53 29.45 3.13 9.69
N TRP A 54 29.36 2.93 8.37
CA TRP A 54 29.64 1.64 7.71
C TRP A 54 31.02 1.06 8.07
N TRP A 55 32.07 1.89 8.04
CA TRP A 55 33.44 1.44 8.32
C TRP A 55 33.68 1.10 9.79
N ASP A 56 32.89 1.69 10.69
CA ASP A 56 32.94 1.47 12.13
C ASP A 56 31.95 0.38 12.58
N ASN A 57 31.21 -0.24 11.64
CA ASN A 57 30.16 -1.22 11.89
C ASN A 57 29.02 -0.67 12.78
N GLU A 58 28.72 0.62 12.63
CA GLU A 58 27.67 1.35 13.35
C GLU A 58 26.48 1.73 12.45
N SER A 59 26.48 1.28 11.19
CA SER A 59 25.42 1.57 10.22
C SER A 59 24.06 1.01 10.64
N ASP A 60 23.01 1.80 10.43
CA ASP A 60 21.63 1.43 10.68
C ASP A 60 20.83 1.35 9.36
N TYR A 61 20.24 0.19 9.07
CA TYR A 61 19.43 0.00 7.85
C TYR A 61 17.98 0.52 7.99
N HIS A 62 17.57 0.93 9.19
CA HIS A 62 16.22 1.42 9.44
C HIS A 62 15.77 2.52 8.45
N PRO A 63 16.57 3.55 8.11
CA PRO A 63 16.14 4.61 7.20
C PRO A 63 15.72 4.06 5.83
N PHE A 64 16.55 3.19 5.24
CA PHE A 64 16.25 2.60 3.93
C PHE A 64 15.08 1.61 4.00
N ILE A 65 15.00 0.79 5.04
CA ILE A 65 13.89 -0.16 5.21
C ILE A 65 12.55 0.57 5.37
N SER A 66 12.52 1.65 6.15
CA SER A 66 11.33 2.49 6.30
C SER A 66 10.90 3.12 4.97
N TYR A 67 11.85 3.74 4.26
CA TYR A 67 11.59 4.28 2.93
C TYR A 67 11.02 3.21 1.99
N PHE A 68 11.64 2.02 1.96
CA PHE A 68 11.20 0.92 1.11
C PHE A 68 9.77 0.46 1.44
N LEU A 69 9.46 0.27 2.72
CA LEU A 69 8.12 -0.13 3.17
C LEU A 69 7.08 0.94 2.86
N ASP A 70 7.43 2.23 2.95
CA ASP A 70 6.57 3.32 2.54
C ASP A 70 6.27 3.25 1.03
N GLN A 71 7.29 3.06 0.19
CA GLN A 71 7.06 2.91 -1.26
C GLN A 71 6.21 1.68 -1.59
N LEU A 72 6.42 0.57 -0.88
CA LEU A 72 5.64 -0.65 -1.05
C LEU A 72 4.17 -0.41 -0.65
N PHE A 73 3.94 0.22 0.49
CA PHE A 73 2.60 0.62 0.95
C PHE A 73 1.91 1.54 -0.06
N LEU A 74 2.63 2.52 -0.62
CA LEU A 74 2.11 3.39 -1.66
C LEU A 74 1.69 2.65 -2.93
N CYS A 75 2.41 1.57 -3.30
CA CYS A 75 2.04 0.73 -4.43
C CYS A 75 0.72 -0.01 -4.17
N TYR A 76 0.57 -0.64 -3.00
CA TYR A 76 -0.70 -1.31 -2.63
C TYR A 76 -1.86 -0.32 -2.54
N ARG A 77 -1.61 0.88 -2.01
CA ARG A 77 -2.64 1.94 -1.95
C ARG A 77 -3.07 2.39 -3.34
N GLU A 78 -2.15 2.52 -4.28
CA GLU A 78 -2.50 2.83 -5.67
C GLU A 78 -3.33 1.73 -6.32
N LEU A 79 -2.97 0.46 -6.07
CA LEU A 79 -3.76 -0.68 -6.53
C LEU A 79 -5.20 -0.62 -6.01
N ASP A 80 -5.39 -0.43 -4.69
CA ASP A 80 -6.72 -0.30 -4.10
C ASP A 80 -7.52 0.86 -4.74
N LEU A 81 -6.89 2.00 -4.99
CA LEU A 81 -7.54 3.12 -5.68
C LEU A 81 -7.93 2.79 -7.12
N SER A 82 -7.12 2.01 -7.85
CA SER A 82 -7.46 1.56 -9.21
C SER A 82 -8.65 0.58 -9.22
N ILE A 83 -8.79 -0.24 -8.17
CA ILE A 83 -9.93 -1.16 -8.01
C ILE A 83 -11.23 -0.36 -7.88
N LYS A 84 -11.23 0.73 -7.11
CA LYS A 84 -12.38 1.63 -6.97
C LYS A 84 -12.88 2.15 -8.33
N ASP A 85 -11.96 2.53 -9.22
CA ASP A 85 -12.30 3.08 -10.53
C ASP A 85 -12.88 2.03 -11.48
N SER A 86 -12.53 0.76 -11.27
CA SER A 86 -13.04 -0.38 -12.06
C SER A 86 -14.57 -0.59 -11.92
N PHE A 87 -15.20 -0.02 -10.87
CA PHE A 87 -16.63 -0.19 -10.58
C PHE A 87 -17.49 1.06 -10.81
N ARG A 88 -16.99 2.02 -11.61
CA ARG A 88 -17.67 3.31 -11.85
C ARG A 88 -19.07 3.19 -12.48
N ASN A 89 -19.34 2.10 -13.21
CA ASN A 89 -20.61 1.87 -13.93
C ASN A 89 -21.68 1.13 -13.11
N LYS A 90 -21.44 0.83 -11.82
CA LYS A 90 -22.40 0.12 -10.95
C LYS A 90 -23.17 1.05 -10.03
N ARG A 91 -24.30 0.55 -9.48
CA ARG A 91 -25.11 1.28 -8.47
C ARG A 91 -24.25 1.65 -7.26
N THR A 92 -24.46 2.85 -6.72
CA THR A 92 -23.57 3.51 -5.74
C THR A 92 -23.30 2.70 -4.47
N SER A 93 -24.30 2.05 -3.89
CA SER A 93 -24.13 1.26 -2.64
C SER A 93 -23.39 -0.07 -2.85
N GLY A 94 -23.40 -0.63 -4.06
CA GLY A 94 -22.64 -1.83 -4.40
C GLY A 94 -21.13 -1.57 -4.54
N ARG A 95 -20.74 -0.31 -4.77
CA ARG A 95 -19.33 0.07 -4.98
C ARG A 95 -18.49 -0.06 -3.71
N ILE A 96 -19.04 0.26 -2.54
CA ILE A 96 -18.35 0.05 -1.25
C ILE A 96 -18.19 -1.45 -0.95
N ASP A 97 -19.22 -2.26 -1.21
CA ASP A 97 -19.19 -3.72 -0.98
C ASP A 97 -18.09 -4.37 -1.81
N GLU A 98 -18.06 -4.08 -3.11
CA GLU A 98 -17.05 -4.62 -4.03
C GLU A 98 -15.64 -4.11 -3.72
N PHE A 99 -15.51 -2.81 -3.41
CA PHE A 99 -14.24 -2.24 -2.99
C PHE A 99 -13.71 -2.95 -1.73
N LEU A 100 -14.53 -3.10 -0.68
CA LEU A 100 -14.10 -3.71 0.58
C LEU A 100 -13.82 -5.21 0.47
N ARG A 101 -14.40 -5.89 -0.52
CA ARG A 101 -14.08 -7.30 -0.83
C ARG A 101 -12.73 -7.49 -1.51
N MET A 102 -12.26 -6.45 -2.21
CA MET A 102 -11.07 -6.51 -3.03
C MET A 102 -9.91 -5.68 -2.49
N CYS A 103 -10.16 -4.73 -1.58
CA CYS A 103 -9.13 -3.89 -1.02
C CYS A 103 -8.15 -4.73 -0.21
N ILE A 104 -6.87 -4.49 -0.46
CA ILE A 104 -5.77 -5.21 0.17
C ILE A 104 -5.44 -4.54 1.51
N LEU A 105 -5.45 -3.21 1.57
CA LEU A 105 -5.10 -2.47 2.76
C LEU A 105 -6.32 -2.19 3.64
N PRO A 106 -6.19 -2.27 4.98
CA PRO A 106 -7.24 -1.86 5.89
C PRO A 106 -7.58 -0.36 5.76
N ILE A 107 -8.86 -0.06 5.56
CA ILE A 107 -9.35 1.30 5.33
C ILE A 107 -10.22 1.81 6.48
N SER A 108 -10.07 3.07 6.87
CA SER A 108 -10.91 3.69 7.90
C SER A 108 -12.27 4.15 7.35
N LYS A 109 -13.24 4.38 8.25
CA LYS A 109 -14.52 5.00 7.89
C LYS A 109 -14.31 6.35 7.19
N ARG A 110 -13.38 7.16 7.71
CA ARG A 110 -13.07 8.49 7.15
C ARG A 110 -12.57 8.37 5.72
N GLU A 111 -11.61 7.49 5.47
CA GLU A 111 -11.08 7.26 4.12
C GLU A 111 -12.18 6.75 3.18
N LEU A 112 -13.11 5.90 3.64
CA LEU A 112 -14.27 5.51 2.83
C LEU A 112 -15.16 6.70 2.48
N CYS A 113 -15.44 7.60 3.42
CA CYS A 113 -16.20 8.82 3.14
C CYS A 113 -15.46 9.73 2.13
N ASP A 114 -14.14 9.86 2.25
CA ASP A 114 -13.32 10.65 1.34
C ASP A 114 -13.26 10.01 -0.06
N LEU A 115 -13.25 8.68 -0.15
CA LEU A 115 -13.26 7.95 -1.42
C LEU A 115 -14.64 7.96 -2.09
N PHE A 116 -15.73 7.94 -1.32
CA PHE A 116 -17.10 7.92 -1.83
C PHE A 116 -17.86 9.17 -1.38
N PRO A 117 -17.43 10.38 -1.79
CA PRO A 117 -18.02 11.65 -1.32
C PRO A 117 -19.47 11.83 -1.75
N GLU A 118 -19.95 11.05 -2.71
CA GLU A 118 -21.35 11.00 -3.13
C GLU A 118 -22.29 10.31 -2.13
N LEU A 119 -21.75 9.60 -1.13
CA LEU A 119 -22.52 8.86 -0.13
C LEU A 119 -22.54 9.59 1.21
N SER A 120 -23.68 9.56 1.90
CA SER A 120 -23.77 10.06 3.27
C SER A 120 -22.98 9.15 4.22
N GLU A 121 -22.41 9.72 5.28
CA GLU A 121 -21.73 8.96 6.33
C GLU A 121 -22.62 7.85 6.90
N THR A 122 -23.92 8.12 7.08
CA THR A 122 -24.93 7.11 7.49
C THR A 122 -25.06 5.94 6.52
N THR A 123 -24.86 6.17 5.22
CA THR A 123 -24.88 5.10 4.20
C THR A 123 -23.62 4.24 4.28
N VAL A 124 -22.46 4.87 4.52
CA VAL A 124 -21.18 4.16 4.75
C VAL A 124 -21.30 3.29 6.00
N GLU A 125 -21.78 3.84 7.12
CA GLU A 125 -21.95 3.12 8.38
C GLU A 125 -22.93 1.94 8.26
N ARG A 126 -24.08 2.14 7.60
CA ARG A 126 -25.02 1.05 7.36
C ARG A 126 -24.40 -0.06 6.50
N THR A 127 -23.57 0.30 5.51
CA THR A 127 -22.89 -0.67 4.66
C THR A 127 -21.85 -1.45 5.45
N LEU A 128 -20.98 -0.76 6.20
CA LEU A 128 -19.99 -1.39 7.07
C LEU A 128 -20.63 -2.36 8.05
N LYS A 129 -21.70 -1.94 8.75
CA LYS A 129 -22.43 -2.79 9.68
C LYS A 129 -22.95 -4.06 9.01
N ARG A 130 -23.61 -3.92 7.84
CA ARG A 130 -24.11 -5.08 7.08
C ARG A 130 -22.99 -6.05 6.71
N LEU A 131 -21.84 -5.55 6.26
CA LEU A 131 -20.72 -6.38 5.84
C LEU A 131 -20.02 -7.08 7.01
N LEU A 132 -19.94 -6.40 8.17
CA LEU A 132 -19.46 -7.01 9.42
C LEU A 132 -20.42 -8.11 9.90
N ASP A 133 -21.72 -7.80 9.97
CA ASP A 133 -22.76 -8.74 10.43
C ASP A 133 -22.82 -10.00 9.56
N SER A 134 -22.45 -9.89 8.28
CA SER A 134 -22.39 -11.02 7.33
C SER A 134 -21.00 -11.66 7.22
N GLY A 135 -20.00 -11.17 7.94
CA GLY A 135 -18.65 -11.73 7.97
C GLY A 135 -17.84 -11.55 6.68
N ILE A 136 -18.24 -10.63 5.80
CA ILE A 136 -17.52 -10.31 4.56
C ILE A 136 -16.26 -9.50 4.84
N ILE A 137 -16.31 -8.66 5.87
CA ILE A 137 -15.18 -7.85 6.33
C ILE A 137 -14.92 -8.10 7.80
N GLU A 138 -13.73 -7.72 8.25
CA GLU A 138 -13.35 -7.67 9.65
C GLU A 138 -12.72 -6.32 10.02
N THR A 139 -12.60 -6.07 11.33
CA THR A 139 -11.98 -4.84 11.86
C THR A 139 -10.54 -5.08 12.27
N VAL A 140 -9.66 -4.15 11.94
CA VAL A 140 -8.27 -4.07 12.43
C VAL A 140 -8.11 -2.81 13.28
N GLY A 141 -7.41 -2.92 14.41
CA GLY A 141 -7.25 -1.82 15.37
C GLY A 141 -8.44 -1.68 16.34
N SER A 142 -8.47 -0.60 17.12
CA SER A 142 -9.50 -0.40 18.14
C SER A 142 -9.90 1.07 18.30
N SER A 143 -11.18 1.30 18.63
CA SER A 143 -11.72 2.65 18.86
C SER A 143 -11.45 3.59 17.67
N LYS A 144 -10.71 4.69 17.88
CA LYS A 144 -10.41 5.69 16.84
C LYS A 144 -9.49 5.16 15.71
N SER A 145 -8.77 4.06 15.92
CA SER A 145 -7.92 3.43 14.90
C SER A 145 -8.61 2.29 14.14
N THR A 146 -9.92 2.11 14.33
CA THR A 146 -10.68 1.04 13.64
C THR A 146 -10.61 1.22 12.13
N ARG A 147 -10.11 0.19 11.47
CA ARG A 147 -10.06 0.02 10.02
C ARG A 147 -10.79 -1.25 9.63
N TYR A 148 -11.19 -1.34 8.37
CA TYR A 148 -11.97 -2.44 7.81
C TYR A 148 -11.20 -3.07 6.66
N VAL A 149 -11.23 -4.40 6.55
CA VAL A 149 -10.59 -5.15 5.46
C VAL A 149 -11.44 -6.36 5.09
N GLY A 150 -11.40 -6.78 3.83
CA GLY A 150 -12.03 -8.00 3.37
C GLY A 150 -11.54 -9.22 4.16
N LYS A 151 -12.47 -10.08 4.58
CA LYS A 151 -12.13 -11.34 5.23
C LYS A 151 -11.76 -12.36 4.15
N ASN A 152 -10.52 -12.83 4.16
CA ASN A 152 -10.04 -13.91 3.28
C ASN A 152 -10.63 -15.27 3.67
#